data_AF-A0A9E3EQ26-F1
#
_entry.id   AF-A0A9E3EQ26-F1
#
_cell.length_a   1.000
_cell.length_b   1.000
_cell.length_c   1.000
_cell.angle_alpha   90.00
_cell.angle_beta   90.00
_cell.angle_gamma   90.00
#
_symmetry.space_group_name_H-M   'P 1'
#
loop_
_entity.id
_entity.type
_entity.pdbx_description
1 polymer ?
#
loop_
_entity_poly.entity_id
_entity_poly.type
_entity_poly.pdbx_seq_one_letter_code
_entity_poly.pdbx_strand_id
1 'polypeptide(L)'
;KRVFREQALTHIRLLRHIVDELEKMPSHILPEEHFLEHLKERFGEQEAWSQLETAINWGRYAELFSYQEERGIFRLEEAEAAVAS
;
A
#
# COMPACT_ATOMS: atom_id res chain seq x y z
N LYS A 1 -12.66 -12.17 0.53
CA LYS A 1 -11.50 -11.31 0.22
C LYS A 1 -10.46 -11.96 -0.69
N ARG A 2 -10.16 -13.27 -0.57
CA ARG A 2 -9.10 -13.94 -1.36
C ARG A 2 -9.13 -13.70 -2.87
N VAL A 3 -10.28 -13.91 -3.53
CA VAL A 3 -10.42 -13.64 -4.98
C VAL A 3 -10.14 -12.19 -5.32
N PHE A 4 -10.66 -11.24 -4.53
CA PHE A 4 -10.38 -9.82 -4.73
C PHE A 4 -8.89 -9.51 -4.53
N ARG A 5 -8.24 -10.07 -3.49
CA ARG A 5 -6.80 -9.92 -3.24
C ARG A 5 -5.98 -10.36 -4.45
N GLU A 6 -6.25 -11.56 -4.97
CA GLU A 6 -5.57 -12.12 -6.15
C GLU A 6 -5.77 -11.22 -7.38
N GLN A 7 -7.01 -10.78 -7.63
CA GLN A 7 -7.33 -9.90 -8.76
C GLN A 7 -6.71 -8.50 -8.60
N ALA A 8 -6.72 -7.94 -7.39
CA ALA A 8 -6.14 -6.64 -7.09
C ALA A 8 -4.64 -6.62 -7.38
N LEU A 9 -3.90 -7.62 -6.88
CA LEU A 9 -2.47 -7.77 -7.19
C LEU A 9 -2.24 -8.00 -8.69
N THR A 10 -3.09 -8.78 -9.35
CA THR A 10 -2.95 -9.12 -10.78
C THR A 10 -3.23 -7.94 -11.71
N HIS A 11 -4.15 -7.05 -11.36
CA HIS A 11 -4.66 -6.03 -12.29
C HIS A 11 -4.33 -4.59 -11.88
N ILE A 12 -4.05 -4.32 -10.61
CA ILE A 12 -3.83 -2.97 -10.10
C ILE A 12 -2.34 -2.78 -9.83
N ARG A 13 -1.65 -2.11 -10.76
CA ARG A 13 -0.19 -1.94 -10.70
C ARG A 13 0.29 -1.24 -9.43
N LEU A 14 -0.41 -0.20 -8.98
CA LEU A 14 -0.03 0.54 -7.77
C LEU A 14 -0.07 -0.33 -6.51
N LEU A 15 -1.12 -1.16 -6.36
CA LEU A 15 -1.22 -2.08 -5.22
C LEU A 15 -0.10 -3.12 -5.22
N ARG A 16 0.20 -3.71 -6.37
CA ARG A 16 1.31 -4.65 -6.50
C ARG A 16 2.64 -3.98 -6.14
N HIS A 17 2.88 -2.78 -6.67
CA HIS A 17 4.09 -2.03 -6.38
C HIS A 17 4.27 -1.75 -4.88
N ILE A 18 3.21 -1.33 -4.18
CA ILE A 18 3.26 -1.09 -2.73
C ILE A 18 3.63 -2.38 -1.99
N VAL A 19 2.98 -3.51 -2.31
CA VAL A 19 3.26 -4.80 -1.67
C VAL A 19 4.69 -5.26 -1.95
N ASP A 20 5.14 -5.22 -3.21
CA ASP A 20 6.49 -5.63 -3.60
C ASP A 20 7.57 -4.80 -2.86
N GLU A 21 7.35 -3.51 -2.65
CA GLU A 21 8.30 -2.65 -1.93
C GLU A 21 8.31 -2.92 -0.42
N LEU A 22 7.14 -3.18 0.17
CA LEU A 22 7.04 -3.58 1.59
C LEU A 22 7.71 -4.94 1.84
N GLU A 23 7.57 -5.91 0.94
CA GLU A 23 8.21 -7.23 1.04
C GLU A 23 9.74 -7.14 1.01
N LYS A 24 10.30 -6.20 0.23
CA LYS A 24 11.76 -5.97 0.15
C LYS A 24 12.34 -5.32 1.39
N MET A 25 11.53 -4.60 2.17
CA MET A 25 12.00 -3.88 3.34
C MET A 25 12.08 -4.82 4.56
N PRO A 26 13.22 -4.93 5.27
CA PRO A 26 13.32 -5.81 6.44
C PRO A 26 12.30 -5.51 7.56
N SER A 27 11.86 -4.25 7.67
CA SER A 27 10.84 -3.82 8.62
C SER A 27 9.41 -4.05 8.12
N HIS A 28 9.24 -4.34 6.83
CA HIS A 28 7.96 -4.35 6.13
C HIS A 28 7.14 -3.06 6.29
N ILE A 29 7.82 -1.93 6.48
CA ILE A 29 7.22 -0.60 6.70
C ILE A 29 7.84 0.39 5.75
N LEU A 30 7.00 1.22 5.11
CA LEU A 30 7.42 2.34 4.26
C LEU A 30 6.55 3.56 4.53
N PRO A 31 7.12 4.78 4.47
CA PRO A 31 6.35 6.03 4.52
C PRO A 31 5.55 6.21 3.22
N GLU A 32 4.42 6.90 3.31
CA GLU A 32 3.58 7.21 2.15
C GLU A 32 4.27 8.13 1.14
N GLU A 33 5.16 8.99 1.63
CA GLU A 33 5.96 9.89 0.80
C GLU A 33 6.77 9.11 -0.24
N HIS A 34 7.23 7.90 0.10
CA HIS A 34 7.92 7.00 -0.85
C HIS A 34 7.08 6.73 -2.10
N PHE A 35 5.77 6.56 -1.95
CA PHE A 35 4.87 6.31 -3.08
C PHE A 35 4.33 7.61 -3.69
N LEU A 36 4.05 8.63 -2.86
CA LEU A 36 3.53 9.91 -3.31
C LEU A 36 4.49 10.66 -4.19
N GLU A 37 5.79 10.68 -3.89
CA GLU A 37 6.78 11.38 -4.71
C GLU A 37 6.72 10.89 -6.17
N HIS A 38 6.73 9.57 -6.37
CA HIS A 38 6.62 8.96 -7.69
C HIS A 38 5.27 9.24 -8.40
N LEU A 39 4.17 9.26 -7.65
CA LEU A 39 2.86 9.60 -8.20
C LEU A 39 2.76 11.09 -8.58
N LYS A 40 3.31 11.97 -7.74
CA LYS A 40 3.31 13.43 -7.93
C LYS A 40 4.08 13.83 -9.19
N GLU A 41 5.20 13.18 -9.48
CA GLU A 41 5.98 13.39 -10.71
C GLU A 41 5.15 13.15 -11.99
N ARG A 42 4.16 12.25 -11.93
CA ARG A 42 3.37 11.85 -13.09
C ARG A 42 2.01 12.53 -13.19
N PHE A 43 1.37 12.80 -12.06
CA PHE A 43 -0.04 13.20 -12.01
C PHE A 43 -0.28 14.57 -11.36
N GLY A 44 0.73 15.16 -10.73
CA GLY A 44 0.58 16.33 -9.87
C GLY A 44 0.02 15.97 -8.49
N GLU A 45 0.02 16.93 -7.58
CA GLU A 45 -0.20 16.68 -6.15
C GLU A 45 -1.59 16.15 -5.81
N GLN A 46 -2.65 16.81 -6.28
CA GLN A 46 -4.02 16.45 -5.93
C GLN A 46 -4.40 15.06 -6.47
N GLU A 47 -4.03 14.77 -7.71
CA GLU A 47 -4.33 13.48 -8.33
C GLU A 47 -3.49 12.35 -7.72
N ALA A 48 -2.22 12.61 -7.38
CA ALA A 48 -1.37 11.62 -6.69
C ALA A 48 -2.00 11.16 -5.37
N TRP A 49 -2.52 12.10 -4.58
CA TRP A 49 -3.22 11.80 -3.34
C TRP A 49 -4.50 10.99 -3.58
N SER A 50 -5.34 11.38 -4.55
CA SER A 50 -6.57 10.64 -4.85
C SER A 50 -6.30 9.20 -5.29
N GLN A 51 -5.24 9.00 -6.09
CA GLN A 51 -4.80 7.66 -6.51
C GLN A 51 -4.28 6.85 -5.31
N LEU A 52 -3.48 7.46 -4.43
CA LEU A 52 -2.96 6.77 -3.24
C LEU A 52 -4.09 6.41 -2.27
N GLU A 53 -5.03 7.32 -2.01
CA GLU A 53 -6.21 7.07 -1.17
C GLU A 53 -7.05 5.89 -1.71
N THR A 54 -7.26 5.86 -3.04
CA THR A 54 -7.94 4.74 -3.69
C THR A 54 -7.19 3.41 -3.47
N ALA A 55 -5.86 3.44 -3.60
CA ALA A 55 -5.03 2.27 -3.34
C ALA A 55 -5.06 1.85 -1.86
N ILE A 56 -5.03 2.78 -0.92
CA ILE A 56 -5.15 2.49 0.52
C ILE A 56 -6.46 1.76 0.79
N ASN A 57 -7.57 2.30 0.30
CA ASN A 57 -8.90 1.71 0.50
C ASN A 57 -9.00 0.28 -0.05
N TRP A 58 -8.53 0.06 -1.27
CA TRP A 58 -8.57 -1.27 -1.89
C TRP A 58 -7.56 -2.24 -1.28
N GLY A 59 -6.39 -1.76 -0.86
CA GLY A 59 -5.35 -2.56 -0.20
C GLY A 59 -5.80 -3.07 1.17
N ARG A 60 -6.42 -2.21 1.98
CA ARG A 60 -7.01 -2.59 3.27
C ARG A 60 -8.17 -3.56 3.12
N TYR A 61 -9.05 -3.34 2.13
CA TYR A 61 -10.12 -4.29 1.83
C TYR A 61 -9.58 -5.68 1.44
N ALA A 62 -8.48 -5.71 0.69
CA ALA A 62 -7.80 -6.92 0.24
C ALA A 62 -6.91 -7.58 1.30
N GLU A 63 -6.74 -6.98 2.49
CA GLU A 63 -5.80 -7.44 3.53
C GLU A 63 -4.37 -7.59 2.97
N LEU A 64 -3.92 -6.61 2.17
CA LEU A 64 -2.56 -6.57 1.63
C LEU A 64 -1.58 -5.90 2.59
N PHE A 65 -2.03 -4.82 3.22
CA PHE A 65 -1.29 -4.01 4.15
C PHE A 65 -2.26 -3.22 5.02
N SER A 66 -1.77 -2.75 6.17
CA SER A 66 -2.39 -1.68 6.91
C SER A 66 -1.77 -0.33 6.54
N TYR A 67 -2.51 0.74 6.81
CA TYR A 67 -2.06 2.12 6.66
C TYR A 67 -2.40 2.87 7.95
N GLN A 68 -1.41 3.54 8.54
CA GLN A 68 -1.56 4.30 9.78
C GLN A 68 -1.60 5.79 9.45
N GLU A 69 -2.80 6.35 9.32
CA GLU A 69 -3.06 7.75 8.93
C GLU A 69 -2.23 8.76 9.75
N GLU A 70 -2.25 8.64 11.08
CA GLU A 70 -1.53 9.54 12.00
C GLU A 70 0.00 9.57 11.79
N ARG A 71 0.55 8.54 11.13
CA ARG A 71 1.98 8.38 10.90
C ARG A 71 2.36 8.43 9.42
N GLY A 72 1.40 8.38 8.51
CA GLY A 72 1.65 8.27 7.07
C GLY A 72 2.47 7.03 6.70
N ILE A 73 2.26 5.88 7.34
CA ILE A 73 3.04 4.66 7.06
C ILE A 73 2.18 3.49 6.59
N PHE A 74 2.71 2.74 5.64
CA PHE A 74 2.22 1.43 5.22
C PHE A 74 2.95 0.33 5.99
N ARG A 75 2.26 -0.75 6.32
CA ARG A 75 2.84 -1.96 6.93
C ARG A 75 2.25 -3.21 6.28
N LEU A 76 3.10 -4.18 5.92
CA LEU A 76 2.64 -5.46 5.36
C LEU A 76 1.75 -6.23 6.35
N GLU A 77 0.60 -6.72 5.90
CA GLU A 77 -0.39 -7.38 6.76
C GLU A 77 0.17 -8.66 7.41
N GLU A 78 0.93 -9.47 6.66
CA GLU A 78 1.53 -10.72 7.16
C GLU A 78 2.52 -10.46 8.30
N ALA A 79 3.27 -9.36 8.23
CA ALA A 79 4.20 -8.94 9.28
C ALA A 79 3.46 -8.39 10.52
N GLU A 80 2.32 -7.73 10.33
CA GLU A 80 1.49 -7.25 11.43
C GLU A 80 0.86 -8.40 12.23
N ALA A 81 0.33 -9.40 11.53
CA ALA A 81 -0.24 -10.59 12.16
C ALA A 81 0.79 -11.35 13.03
N ALA A 82 2.06 -11.40 12.62
CA ALA A 82 3.13 -12.05 13.37
C ALA A 82 3.55 -11.31 14.65
N VAL A 83 3.31 -10.00 14.74
CA VAL A 83 3.59 -9.20 15.96
C VAL A 83 2.44 -9.28 16.96
N ALA A 84 1.22 -9.54 16.48
CA ALA A 84 0.01 -9.63 17.32
C ALA A 84 -0.22 -11.02 17.95
N SER A 85 0.56 -12.04 17.54
CA SER A 85 0.51 -13.43 18.04
C SER A 85 1.58 -13.71 19.10
#